data_AF-A0A7G1GC03-F1
#
_entry.id   AF-A0A7G1GC03-F1
#
_cell.length_a   1.000
_cell.length_b   1.000
_cell.length_c   1.000
_cell.angle_alpha   90.00
_cell.angle_beta   90.00
_cell.angle_gamma   90.00
#
_symmetry.space_group_name_H-M   'P 1'
#
loop_
_entity.id
_entity.type
_entity.pdbx_description
1 polymer ?
#
loop_
_entity_poly.entity_id
_entity_poly.type
_entity_poly.pdbx_seq_one_letter_code
_entity_poly.pdbx_strand_id
1 'polypeptide(L)'
;MKDWKIYYEEMKSKTNYTIDYPICGGAGECITACPRGKEIWKFKTMKVSLMGIDKRIRKRPVMIHPELCLNCNSCIMACPTGALRNKEKTIKSRFFSVFYNTLRLPFKKKYNLKFLSTEEHKKAFLENNKKLGKE
;
A
#
# COMPACT_ATOMS: atom_id res chain seq x y z
N MET A 1 -13.78 8.11 11.49
CA MET A 1 -12.77 7.77 10.46
C MET A 1 -13.40 6.92 9.36
N LYS A 2 -13.14 7.19 8.08
CA LYS A 2 -13.67 6.40 6.95
C LYS A 2 -13.14 4.95 6.98
N ASP A 3 -13.97 4.00 6.57
CA ASP A 3 -13.56 2.60 6.34
C ASP A 3 -12.66 2.54 5.09
N TRP A 4 -11.68 1.63 5.08
CA TRP A 4 -10.76 1.46 3.96
C TRP A 4 -11.49 1.20 2.63
N LYS A 5 -12.67 0.56 2.66
CA LYS A 5 -13.48 0.30 1.46
C LYS A 5 -13.83 1.57 0.69
N ILE A 6 -14.06 2.68 1.40
CA ILE A 6 -14.40 3.96 0.76
C ILE A 6 -13.22 4.44 -0.10
N TYR A 7 -12.00 4.41 0.44
CA TYR A 7 -10.80 4.78 -0.30
C TYR A 7 -10.46 3.81 -1.43
N TYR A 8 -10.82 2.53 -1.28
CA TYR A 8 -10.67 1.53 -2.33
C TYR A 8 -11.56 1.86 -3.53
N GLU A 9 -12.86 2.13 -3.31
CA GLU A 9 -13.80 2.48 -4.38
C GLU A 9 -13.50 3.85 -5.00
N GLU A 10 -13.10 4.85 -4.19
CA GLU A 10 -12.64 6.16 -4.68
C GLU A 10 -11.46 6.02 -5.65
N MET A 11 -10.48 5.14 -5.33
CA MET A 11 -9.33 4.94 -6.20
C MET A 11 -9.66 4.11 -7.44
N LYS A 12 -10.50 3.08 -7.29
CA LYS A 12 -10.97 2.21 -8.38
C LYS A 12 -11.77 2.97 -9.44
N SER A 13 -12.57 3.96 -9.03
CA SER A 13 -13.38 4.79 -9.94
C SER A 13 -12.54 5.82 -10.70
N LYS A 14 -11.46 6.34 -10.11
CA LYS A 14 -10.66 7.43 -10.68
C LYS A 14 -9.37 6.99 -11.38
N THR A 15 -8.93 5.76 -11.20
CA THR A 15 -7.63 5.29 -11.71
C THR A 15 -7.71 3.89 -12.32
N ASN A 16 -6.61 3.45 -12.94
CA ASN A 16 -6.41 2.05 -13.35
C ASN A 16 -5.84 1.17 -12.23
N TYR A 17 -5.75 1.69 -11.01
CA TYR A 17 -5.08 1.04 -9.90
C TYR A 17 -6.01 0.89 -8.70
N THR A 18 -5.69 -0.06 -7.83
CA THR A 18 -6.37 -0.25 -6.54
C THR A 18 -5.35 -0.60 -5.46
N ILE A 19 -5.71 -0.30 -4.20
CA ILE A 19 -4.93 -0.71 -3.02
C ILE A 19 -5.80 -1.61 -2.15
N ASP A 20 -5.42 -2.88 -1.99
CA ASP A 20 -6.03 -3.73 -0.96
C ASP A 20 -5.44 -3.35 0.41
N TYR A 21 -6.04 -2.33 1.02
CA TYR A 21 -5.64 -1.75 2.30
C TYR A 21 -5.47 -2.77 3.45
N PRO A 22 -6.28 -3.85 3.56
CA PRO A 22 -6.05 -4.95 4.48
C PRO A 22 -4.63 -5.53 4.48
N ILE A 23 -3.97 -5.61 3.32
CA ILE A 23 -2.59 -6.10 3.19
C ILE A 23 -1.59 -4.97 2.92
N CYS A 24 -2.02 -3.72 2.91
CA CYS A 24 -1.12 -2.57 2.81
C CYS A 24 -0.39 -2.38 4.15
N GLY A 25 0.94 -2.46 4.11
CA GLY A 25 1.78 -2.21 5.30
C GLY A 25 1.83 -0.74 5.73
N GLY A 26 1.63 0.19 4.79
CA GLY A 26 1.71 1.63 5.05
C GLY A 26 3.14 2.16 5.20
N ALA A 27 4.12 1.52 4.55
CA ALA A 27 5.52 1.97 4.59
C ALA A 27 5.83 3.13 3.62
N GLY A 28 5.00 3.31 2.57
CA GLY A 28 5.06 4.51 1.71
C GLY A 28 5.93 4.36 0.47
N GLU A 29 6.32 3.15 0.10
CA GLU A 29 7.14 2.87 -1.09
C GLU A 29 6.46 3.32 -2.39
N CYS A 30 5.12 3.29 -2.44
CA CYS A 30 4.38 3.82 -3.58
C CYS A 30 4.55 5.33 -3.77
N ILE A 31 4.78 6.07 -2.67
CA ILE A 31 5.05 7.51 -2.70
C ILE A 31 6.47 7.73 -3.21
N THR A 32 7.44 7.03 -2.64
CA THR A 32 8.86 7.20 -2.98
C THR A 32 9.20 6.72 -4.39
N ALA A 33 8.57 5.64 -4.86
CA ALA A 33 8.75 5.16 -6.22
C ALA A 33 7.98 5.96 -7.28
N CYS A 34 7.07 6.85 -6.88
CA CYS A 34 6.29 7.65 -7.81
C CYS A 34 7.10 8.86 -8.28
N PRO A 35 7.24 9.10 -9.60
CA PRO A 35 7.90 10.30 -10.11
C PRO A 35 7.25 11.62 -9.65
N ARG A 36 5.94 11.61 -9.39
CA ARG A 36 5.21 12.76 -8.82
C ARG A 36 5.22 12.78 -7.29
N GLY A 37 5.67 11.69 -6.65
CA GLY A 37 5.85 11.61 -5.21
C GLY A 37 4.66 12.08 -4.39
N LYS A 38 4.92 13.01 -3.45
CA LYS A 38 3.93 13.57 -2.53
C LYS A 38 2.93 14.54 -3.19
N GLU A 39 3.16 14.92 -4.45
CA GLU A 39 2.19 15.72 -5.22
C GLU A 39 0.88 14.94 -5.35
N ILE A 40 0.95 13.64 -5.71
CA ILE A 40 -0.24 12.82 -5.96
C ILE A 40 -0.61 11.91 -4.79
N TRP A 41 0.30 11.67 -3.85
CA TRP A 41 0.10 10.74 -2.74
C TRP A 41 0.08 11.44 -1.38
N LYS A 42 -0.89 11.09 -0.53
CA LYS A 42 -0.90 11.49 0.90
C LYS A 42 -1.29 10.32 1.80
N PHE A 43 -0.80 10.34 3.04
CA PHE A 43 -1.31 9.45 4.06
C PHE A 43 -2.66 9.93 4.57
N LYS A 44 -3.63 9.02 4.63
CA LYS A 44 -4.92 9.23 5.28
C LYS A 44 -5.09 8.22 6.39
N THR A 45 -5.74 8.65 7.45
CA THR A 45 -6.14 7.75 8.53
C THR A 45 -7.43 7.05 8.12
N MET A 46 -7.48 5.73 8.34
CA MET A 46 -8.62 4.90 7.98
C MET A 46 -8.74 3.70 8.91
N LYS A 47 -9.94 3.13 8.98
CA LYS A 47 -10.17 1.85 9.65
C LYS A 47 -9.75 0.74 8.70
N VAL A 48 -8.78 -0.08 9.10
CA VAL A 48 -8.28 -1.22 8.32
C VAL A 48 -8.58 -2.49 9.09
N SER A 49 -9.28 -3.44 8.47
CA SER A 49 -9.41 -4.80 8.98
C SER A 49 -8.31 -5.66 8.37
N LEU A 50 -7.50 -6.30 9.21
CA LEU A 50 -6.55 -7.31 8.72
C LEU A 50 -7.34 -8.61 8.56
N MET A 51 -7.51 -9.08 7.32
CA MET A 51 -8.28 -10.30 7.01
C MET A 51 -9.72 -10.31 7.55
N GLY A 52 -10.35 -9.13 7.71
CA GLY A 52 -11.75 -9.04 8.18
C GLY A 52 -11.93 -9.08 9.70
N ILE A 53 -10.85 -9.26 10.46
CA ILE A 53 -10.84 -9.30 11.94
C ILE A 53 -10.19 -8.01 12.46
N ASP A 54 -10.56 -7.57 13.67
CA ASP A 54 -9.94 -6.45 14.40
C ASP A 54 -9.73 -5.17 13.56
N LYS A 55 -10.77 -4.35 13.41
CA LYS A 55 -10.63 -3.03 12.77
C LYS A 55 -9.68 -2.16 13.61
N ARG A 56 -8.57 -1.74 13.00
CA ARG A 56 -7.59 -0.85 13.64
C ARG A 56 -7.51 0.45 12.87
N ILE A 57 -7.36 1.55 13.61
CA ILE A 57 -7.12 2.86 13.02
C ILE A 57 -5.65 2.94 12.63
N ARG A 58 -5.38 3.10 11.34
CA ARG A 58 -4.03 3.10 10.75
C ARG A 58 -3.91 4.21 9.71
N LYS A 59 -2.69 4.69 9.46
CA LYS A 59 -2.40 5.57 8.33
C LYS A 59 -2.03 4.73 7.12
N ARG A 60 -2.62 5.03 5.96
CA ARG A 60 -2.33 4.34 4.69
C ARG A 60 -2.20 5.37 3.56
N PRO A 61 -1.36 5.10 2.54
CA PRO A 61 -1.21 6.00 1.41
C PRO A 61 -2.47 5.97 0.54
N VAL A 62 -2.90 7.14 0.07
CA VAL A 62 -4.03 7.32 -0.84
C VAL A 62 -3.58 8.26 -1.96
N MET A 63 -3.98 7.97 -3.19
CA MET A 63 -3.76 8.85 -4.33
C MET A 63 -4.83 9.96 -4.32
N ILE A 64 -4.40 11.20 -4.08
CA ILE A 64 -5.28 12.38 -3.95
C ILE A 64 -5.48 13.12 -5.28
N HIS A 65 -4.51 13.05 -6.18
CA HIS A 65 -4.53 13.67 -7.51
C HIS A 65 -4.34 12.61 -8.60
N PRO A 66 -5.32 11.72 -8.79
CA PRO A 66 -5.25 10.65 -9.79
C PRO A 66 -5.09 11.15 -11.23
N GLU A 67 -5.54 12.36 -11.52
CA GLU A 67 -5.41 13.04 -12.81
C GLU A 67 -3.95 13.30 -13.23
N LEU A 68 -3.04 13.37 -12.27
CA LEU A 68 -1.60 13.57 -12.50
C LEU A 68 -0.83 12.25 -12.65
N CYS A 69 -1.53 11.10 -12.58
CA CYS A 69 -0.92 9.79 -12.67
C CYS A 69 -0.44 9.48 -14.10
N LEU A 70 0.86 9.18 -14.23
CA LEU A 70 1.49 8.85 -15.52
C LEU A 70 1.26 7.39 -15.99
N ASN A 71 0.54 6.57 -15.22
CA ASN A 71 0.34 5.14 -15.48
C ASN A 71 1.63 4.32 -15.69
N CYS A 72 2.74 4.74 -15.07
CA CYS A 72 4.07 4.10 -15.23
C CYS A 72 4.28 2.80 -14.44
N ASN A 73 3.31 2.36 -13.63
CA ASN A 73 3.36 1.15 -12.80
C ASN A 73 4.48 1.07 -11.72
N SER A 74 5.29 2.11 -11.54
CA SER A 74 6.39 2.14 -10.56
C SER A 74 5.93 1.81 -9.14
N CYS A 75 4.78 2.34 -8.75
CA CYS A 75 4.18 2.11 -7.43
C CYS A 75 3.74 0.64 -7.21
N ILE A 76 3.36 -0.08 -8.28
CA ILE A 76 3.01 -1.52 -8.19
C ILE A 76 4.27 -2.33 -7.92
N MET A 77 5.34 -2.07 -8.70
CA MET A 77 6.61 -2.80 -8.57
C MET A 77 7.29 -2.57 -7.22
N ALA A 78 7.15 -1.36 -6.68
CA ALA A 78 7.71 -1.00 -5.39
C ALA A 78 6.97 -1.60 -4.19
N CYS A 79 5.70 -2.02 -4.34
CA CYS A 79 4.89 -2.48 -3.23
C CYS A 79 5.34 -3.87 -2.72
N PRO A 80 5.87 -4.00 -1.49
CA PRO A 80 6.41 -5.27 -1.01
C PRO A 80 5.34 -6.31 -0.72
N THR A 81 4.14 -5.91 -0.30
CA THR A 81 3.05 -6.82 0.05
C THR A 81 2.19 -7.23 -1.15
N GLY A 82 2.36 -6.56 -2.30
CA GLY A 82 1.48 -6.71 -3.46
C GLY A 82 0.07 -6.18 -3.23
N ALA A 83 -0.10 -5.22 -2.30
CA ALA A 83 -1.37 -4.55 -2.04
C ALA A 83 -1.82 -3.67 -3.22
N LEU A 84 -0.86 -3.05 -3.90
CA LEU A 84 -1.14 -2.18 -5.05
C LEU A 84 -1.19 -2.99 -6.35
N ARG A 85 -2.28 -2.88 -7.11
CA ARG A 85 -2.51 -3.66 -8.33
C ARG A 85 -3.25 -2.85 -9.39
N ASN A 86 -3.25 -3.34 -10.62
CA ASN A 86 -4.19 -2.86 -11.63
C ASN A 86 -5.62 -3.29 -11.24
N LYS A 87 -6.62 -2.42 -11.45
CA LYS A 87 -8.03 -2.69 -11.10
C LYS A 87 -8.60 -3.95 -11.75
N GLU A 88 -8.05 -4.38 -12.89
CA GLU A 88 -8.42 -5.63 -13.57
C GLU A 88 -7.92 -6.88 -12.83
N LYS A 89 -6.90 -6.74 -11.97
CA LYS A 89 -6.26 -7.83 -11.24
C LYS A 89 -6.67 -7.82 -9.78
N THR A 90 -7.73 -8.55 -9.45
CA THR A 90 -8.19 -8.72 -8.07
C THR A 90 -7.33 -9.73 -7.29
N ILE A 91 -7.28 -9.56 -5.96
CA ILE A 91 -6.59 -10.51 -5.08
C ILE A 91 -7.52 -11.68 -4.81
N LYS A 92 -7.19 -12.85 -5.38
CA LYS A 92 -7.90 -14.11 -5.09
C LYS A 92 -7.74 -14.53 -3.64
N SER A 93 -6.54 -14.36 -3.08
CA SER A 93 -6.22 -14.66 -1.68
C SER A 93 -5.18 -13.69 -1.14
N ARG A 94 -5.56 -12.95 -0.08
CA ARG A 94 -4.67 -12.04 0.65
C ARG A 94 -3.50 -12.80 1.28
N PHE A 95 -3.79 -13.96 1.86
CA PHE A 95 -2.79 -14.85 2.46
C PHE A 95 -1.73 -15.24 1.42
N PHE A 96 -2.17 -15.76 0.27
CA PHE A 96 -1.25 -16.20 -0.77
C PHE A 96 -0.46 -15.02 -1.37
N SER A 97 -1.08 -13.84 -1.54
CA SER A 97 -0.38 -12.63 -2.00
C SER A 97 0.78 -12.26 -1.06
N VAL A 98 0.51 -12.22 0.25
CA VAL A 98 1.55 -11.89 1.24
C VAL A 98 2.61 -12.99 1.28
N PHE A 99 2.18 -14.25 1.38
CA PHE A 99 3.06 -15.41 1.46
C PHE A 99 4.02 -15.49 0.26
N TYR A 100 3.50 -15.38 -0.95
CA TYR A 100 4.29 -15.39 -2.18
C TYR A 100 5.35 -14.28 -2.22
N ASN A 101 4.98 -13.06 -1.82
CA ASN A 101 5.92 -11.95 -1.78
C ASN A 101 6.98 -12.13 -0.69
N THR A 102 6.61 -12.73 0.46
CA THR A 102 7.55 -13.11 1.52
C THR A 102 8.52 -14.20 1.07
N LEU A 103 8.06 -15.24 0.37
CA LEU A 103 8.91 -16.30 -0.16
C LEU A 103 9.95 -15.80 -1.18
N ARG A 104 9.71 -14.65 -1.82
CA ARG A 104 10.65 -14.01 -2.74
C ARG A 104 11.72 -13.18 -2.06
N LEU A 105 11.64 -12.96 -0.74
CA LEU A 105 12.63 -12.16 0.00
C LEU A 105 14.05 -12.74 -0.08
N PRO A 106 14.30 -14.06 0.09
CA PRO A 106 15.64 -14.63 -0.02
C PRO A 106 16.25 -14.42 -1.42
N PHE A 107 15.43 -14.61 -2.47
CA PHE A 107 15.84 -14.33 -3.85
C PHE A 107 16.22 -12.87 -4.04
N LYS A 108 15.37 -11.93 -3.59
CA LYS A 108 15.66 -10.49 -3.71
C LYS A 108 16.93 -10.10 -2.97
N LYS A 109 17.15 -10.67 -1.78
CA LYS A 109 18.40 -10.48 -1.01
C LYS A 109 19.61 -11.01 -1.77
N LYS A 110 19.52 -12.22 -2.35
CA LYS A 110 20.60 -12.84 -3.14
C LYS A 110 21.04 -11.98 -4.31
N TYR A 111 20.10 -11.34 -5.01
CA TYR A 111 20.37 -10.52 -6.20
C TYR A 111 20.47 -9.02 -5.90
N ASN A 112 20.58 -8.62 -4.62
CA ASN A 112 20.63 -7.22 -4.20
C ASN A 112 19.48 -6.36 -4.78
N LEU A 113 18.33 -6.97 -5.02
CA LEU A 113 17.09 -6.30 -5.40
C LEU A 113 16.54 -5.62 -4.14
N LYS A 114 17.10 -4.46 -3.82
CA LYS A 114 16.67 -3.67 -2.67
C LYS A 114 15.22 -3.27 -2.89
N PHE A 115 14.35 -3.64 -1.94
CA PHE A 115 13.18 -2.82 -1.70
C PHE A 115 13.70 -1.42 -1.37
N LEU A 116 12.95 -0.38 -1.72
CA LEU A 116 13.17 0.94 -1.16
C LEU A 116 12.84 0.84 0.34
N SER A 117 13.64 0.15 1.15
CA SER A 117 13.46 -0.01 2.59
C SER A 117 14.56 0.78 3.24
N THR A 118 14.41 2.10 3.20
CA THR A 118 15.30 3.03 3.89
C THR A 118 14.87 3.14 5.36
N GLU A 119 15.72 3.68 6.22
CA GLU A 119 15.36 3.93 7.63
C GLU A 119 14.16 4.88 7.74
N GLU A 120 13.98 5.79 6.78
CA GLU A 120 12.80 6.65 6.68
C GLU A 120 11.52 5.83 6.49
N HIS A 121 11.52 4.83 5.61
CA HIS A 121 10.35 3.96 5.41
C HIS A 121 10.07 3.06 6.61
N LYS A 122 11.11 2.60 7.32
CA LYS A 122 10.93 1.85 8.57
C LYS A 122 10.28 2.73 9.65
N LYS A 123 10.74 3.97 9.81
CA LYS A 123 10.13 4.95 10.73
C LYS A 123 8.69 5.26 10.32
N ALA A 124 8.43 5.51 9.03
CA ALA A 124 7.10 5.75 8.50
C ALA A 124 6.17 4.56 8.75
N PHE A 125 6.63 3.32 8.50
CA PHE A 125 5.87 2.11 8.79
C PHE A 125 5.50 2.04 10.28
N LEU A 126 6.46 2.23 11.17
CA LEU A 126 6.21 2.23 12.61
C LEU A 126 5.19 3.30 13.00
N GLU A 127 5.38 4.54 12.55
CA GLU A 127 4.49 5.66 12.84
C GLU A 127 3.06 5.42 12.32
N ASN A 128 2.93 4.98 11.07
CA ASN A 128 1.64 4.71 10.42
C ASN A 128 0.89 3.52 11.06
N ASN A 129 1.59 2.72 11.85
CA ASN A 129 1.08 1.56 12.55
C ASN A 129 1.08 1.70 14.08
N LYS A 130 1.50 2.85 14.64
CA LYS A 130 1.31 3.18 16.07
C LYS A 130 -0.18 3.04 16.41
N LYS A 131 -0.49 2.56 17.61
CA LYS A 131 -1.89 2.44 18.08
C LYS A 131 -2.47 3.85 18.18
N LEU A 132 -3.28 4.23 17.19
CA LEU A 132 -4.06 5.48 17.19
C LEU A 132 -5.42 5.32 17.94
N GLY A 133 -5.66 4.14 18.53
CA GLY A 133 -6.91 3.72 19.15
C GLY A 133 -7.33 2.31 18.71
N LYS A 134 -8.09 1.60 19.54
CA LYS A 134 -8.97 0.51 19.12
C LYS A 134 -10.37 1.11 18.99
N GLU A 135 -11.13 0.71 17.96
CA GLU A 135 -12.59 0.85 18.06
C GLU A 135 -13.12 -0.12 19.10
#